data_AF-A0A139KEI5-F1
#
_entry.id   AF-A0A139KEI5-F1
#
_cell.length_a   1.000
_cell.length_b   1.000
_cell.length_c   1.000
_cell.angle_alpha   90.00
_cell.angle_beta   90.00
_cell.angle_gamma   90.00
#
_symmetry.space_group_name_H-M   'P 1'
#
loop_
_entity.id
_entity.type
_entity.pdbx_description
1 polymer ?
#
loop_
_entity_poly.entity_id
_entity_poly.type
_entity_poly.pdbx_seq_one_letter_code
_entity_poly.pdbx_strand_id
1 'polypeptide(L)' 'MRYHMKKVSVRDAISRYGTQQKLADDLGISRQTVKRWVSKNSVTRNYLAPFCRLTGCKPEEVSQFAADILRMTKTIR' A
#
# COMPACT_ATOMS: atom_id res chain seq x y z
N MET A 1 3.23 10.02 25.31
CA MET A 1 2.12 10.16 24.32
C MET A 1 2.23 9.03 23.31
N ARG A 2 1.18 8.22 23.15
CA ARG A 2 1.15 7.13 22.15
C ARG A 2 0.93 7.77 20.77
N TYR A 3 1.93 7.73 19.90
CA TYR A 3 1.78 8.09 18.49
C TYR A 3 0.67 7.20 17.90
N HIS A 4 -0.52 7.75 17.72
CA HIS A 4 -1.56 7.10 16.93
C HIS A 4 -1.08 7.17 15.49
N MET A 5 -0.40 6.12 15.02
CA MET A 5 -0.15 5.95 13.59
C MET A 5 -1.52 5.88 12.92
N LYS A 6 -1.95 7.00 12.32
CA LYS A 6 -3.17 7.06 11.53
C LYS A 6 -2.99 6.04 10.40
N LYS A 7 -3.69 4.91 10.48
CA LYS A 7 -3.74 3.93 9.38
C LYS A 7 -4.19 4.68 8.13
N VAL A 8 -3.31 4.80 7.14
CA VAL A 8 -3.63 5.47 5.88
C VAL A 8 -4.36 4.46 5.01
N SER A 9 -5.58 4.79 4.56
CA SER A 9 -6.30 3.88 3.67
C SER A 9 -5.60 3.78 2.32
N VAL A 10 -5.72 2.65 1.63
CA VAL A 10 -5.23 2.49 0.25
C VAL A 10 -5.83 3.55 -0.67
N ARG A 11 -7.07 3.96 -0.40
CA ARG A 11 -7.73 5.06 -1.12
C ARG A 11 -6.97 6.38 -0.93
N ASP A 12 -6.67 6.75 0.30
CA ASP A 12 -5.96 8.01 0.60
C ASP A 12 -4.56 8.03 -0.01
N ALA A 13 -3.84 6.89 0.08
CA ALA A 13 -2.54 6.71 -0.56
C ALA A 13 -2.60 6.96 -2.07
N ILE A 14 -3.61 6.40 -2.75
CA ILE A 14 -3.83 6.60 -4.19
C ILE A 14 -4.20 8.05 -4.49
N SER A 15 -5.08 8.66 -3.69
CA SER A 15 -5.51 10.05 -3.88
C SER A 15 -4.36 11.05 -3.73
N ARG A 16 -3.38 10.78 -2.86
CA ARG A 16 -2.15 11.58 -2.75
C ARG A 16 -1.24 11.44 -3.97
N TYR A 17 -1.21 10.25 -4.56
CA TYR A 17 -0.43 9.98 -5.77
C TYR A 17 -1.08 10.56 -7.04
N GLY A 18 -2.40 10.46 -7.15
CA GLY A 18 -3.17 10.90 -8.30
C GLY A 18 -4.48 10.11 -8.43
N THR A 19 -4.61 9.33 -9.50
CA THR A 19 -5.83 8.55 -9.78
C THR A 19 -5.55 7.04 -9.77
N GLN A 20 -6.60 6.24 -9.60
CA GLN A 20 -6.50 4.78 -9.72
C GLN A 20 -6.03 4.36 -11.12
N GLN A 21 -6.37 5.12 -12.16
CA GLN A 21 -5.95 4.83 -13.54
C GLN A 21 -4.46 5.11 -13.69
N LYS A 22 -3.99 6.29 -13.28
CA LYS A 22 -2.57 6.66 -13.33
C LYS A 22 -1.70 5.63 -12.61
N LEU A 23 -2.08 5.25 -11.38
CA LEU A 23 -1.36 4.23 -10.63
C LEU A 23 -1.35 2.87 -11.36
N ALA A 24 -2.46 2.50 -12.01
CA ALA A 24 -2.55 1.26 -12.77
C ALA A 24 -1.61 1.30 -14.00
N ASP A 25 -1.58 2.42 -14.72
CA ASP A 25 -0.72 2.64 -15.87
C ASP A 25 0.77 2.57 -15.46
N ASP A 26 1.15 3.25 -14.38
CA ASP A 26 2.54 3.27 -13.87
C ASP A 26 3.00 1.92 -13.31
N LEU A 27 2.06 1.09 -12.85
CA LEU A 27 2.35 -0.28 -12.39
C LEU A 27 2.22 -1.33 -13.51
N GLY A 28 1.76 -0.94 -14.70
CA GLY A 28 1.50 -1.87 -15.81
C GLY A 28 0.40 -2.89 -15.50
N ILE A 29 -0.60 -2.53 -14.69
CA ILE A 29 -1.71 -3.41 -14.28
C ILE A 29 -3.07 -2.84 -14.68
N SER A 30 -4.11 -3.66 -14.56
CA SER A 30 -5.47 -3.18 -14.80
C SER A 30 -5.95 -2.25 -13.67
N ARG A 31 -6.72 -1.21 -14.03
CA ARG A 31 -7.45 -0.38 -13.05
C ARG A 31 -8.37 -1.21 -12.16
N GLN A 32 -8.90 -2.33 -12.66
CA GLN A 32 -9.73 -3.23 -11.85
C GLN A 32 -8.96 -3.84 -10.67
N THR A 33 -7.68 -4.16 -10.86
CA THR A 33 -6.79 -4.62 -9.80
C THR A 33 -6.68 -3.56 -8.71
N VAL A 34 -6.43 -2.30 -9.09
CA VAL A 34 -6.34 -1.17 -8.15
C VAL A 34 -7.69 -0.92 -7.45
N LYS A 35 -8.81 -1.01 -8.16
CA LYS A 35 -10.15 -0.90 -7.58
C LYS A 35 -10.37 -1.97 -6.49
N ARG A 36 -9.96 -3.22 -6.74
CA ARG A 36 -10.01 -4.29 -5.74
C ARG A 36 -9.15 -3.99 -4.52
N TRP A 37 -7.97 -3.39 -4.68
CA TRP A 37 -7.14 -2.98 -3.54
C TRP A 37 -7.82 -1.92 -2.68
N VAL A 38 -8.47 -0.94 -3.30
CA VAL A 38 -9.25 0.08 -2.58
C VAL A 38 -10.41 -0.55 -1.82
N SER A 39 -11.18 -1.44 -2.46
CA SER A 39 -12.31 -2.11 -1.82
C SER A 39 -11.91 -3.03 -0.67
N LYS A 40 -10.76 -3.71 -0.78
CA LYS A 40 -10.23 -4.59 0.27
C LYS A 40 -9.34 -3.87 1.27
N ASN A 41 -9.09 -2.58 1.05
CA ASN A 41 -8.09 -1.77 1.75
C ASN A 41 -6.75 -2.52 1.94
N SER A 42 -6.29 -3.19 0.88
CA SER A 42 -5.10 -4.05 0.91
C SER A 42 -4.51 -4.22 -0.48
N VAL A 43 -3.18 -4.10 -0.57
CA VAL A 43 -2.41 -4.26 -1.81
C VAL A 43 -1.83 -5.68 -1.86
N THR A 44 -1.87 -6.32 -3.03
CA THR A 44 -1.27 -7.64 -3.23
C THR A 44 0.24 -7.59 -3.03
N ARG A 45 0.81 -8.64 -2.41
CA ARG A 45 2.21 -8.70 -1.97
C ARG A 45 3.21 -8.27 -3.05
N ASN A 46 3.06 -8.77 -4.27
CA ASN A 46 3.99 -8.50 -5.37
C ASN A 46 4.02 -7.02 -5.78
N TYR A 47 2.96 -6.27 -5.49
CA TYR A 47 2.83 -4.86 -5.83
C TYR A 47 2.99 -3.93 -4.64
N LEU A 48 3.13 -4.46 -3.43
CA LEU A 48 3.26 -3.67 -2.21
C LEU A 48 4.48 -2.74 -2.24
N ALA A 49 5.65 -3.25 -2.64
CA ALA A 49 6.88 -2.45 -2.72
C ALA A 49 6.82 -1.38 -3.84
N PRO A 50 6.42 -1.72 -5.08
CA PRO A 50 6.17 -0.72 -6.13
C PRO A 50 5.14 0.33 -5.71
N PHE A 51 4.03 -0.08 -5.09
CA PHE A 51 2.98 0.80 -4.60
C PHE A 51 3.51 1.80 -3.57
N CYS A 52 4.28 1.32 -2.57
CA CYS A 52 4.88 2.19 -1.56
C CYS A 52 5.88 3.17 -2.18
N ARG A 53 6.65 2.75 -3.18
CA ARG A 53 7.60 3.60 -3.91
C ARG A 53 6.88 4.74 -4.64
N LEU A 54 5.76 4.46 -5.31
CA LEU A 54 5.01 5.47 -6.06
C LEU A 54 4.22 6.40 -5.14
N THR A 55 3.54 5.85 -4.14
CA THR A 55 2.66 6.60 -3.24
C THR A 55 3.39 7.28 -2.08
N GLY A 56 4.66 6.95 -1.86
CA GLY A 56 5.44 7.40 -0.70
C GLY A 56 4.96 6.83 0.65
N CYS A 57 4.00 5.90 0.63
CA CYS A 57 3.43 5.32 1.84
C CYS A 57 4.36 4.27 2.43
N LYS A 58 4.37 4.13 3.75
CA LYS A 58 5.04 2.99 4.39
C LYS A 58 4.13 1.75 4.29
N PRO A 59 4.72 0.55 4.11
CA PRO A 59 3.93 -0.68 3.99
C PRO A 59 2.99 -0.90 5.18
N GLU A 60 3.47 -0.57 6.37
CA GLU A 60 2.78 -0.62 7.66
C GLU A 60 1.58 0.34 7.79
N GLU A 61 1.49 1.38 6.95
CA GLU A 61 0.34 2.28 6.91
C GLU A 61 -0.83 1.73 6.09
N VAL A 62 -0.53 0.97 5.02
CA VAL A 62 -1.50 0.55 3.99
C VAL A 62 -1.80 -0.95 4.00
N SER A 63 -1.11 -1.74 4.83
CA SER A 63 -1.37 -3.16 4.96
C SER A 63 -0.96 -3.71 6.32
N GLN A 64 -1.92 -4.32 7.03
CA GLN A 64 -1.66 -5.03 8.27
C GLN A 64 -0.75 -6.26 8.05
N PHE A 65 -0.79 -6.83 6.84
CA PHE A 65 0.10 -7.91 6.40
C PHE A 65 1.55 -7.44 6.21
N ALA A 66 1.75 -6.18 5.84
CA ALA A 66 3.08 -5.62 5.69
C ALA A 66 3.75 -5.29 7.03
N ALA A 67 2.96 -4.93 8.04
CA ALA A 67 3.44 -4.86 9.41
C ALA A 67 3.95 -6.24 9.88
N ASP A 68 3.27 -7.34 9.51
CA ASP A 68 3.73 -8.71 9.79
C ASP A 68 4.98 -9.11 8.99
N ILE A 69 5.09 -8.76 7.70
CA ILE A 69 6.30 -9.01 6.92
C ILE A 69 7.51 -8.23 7.46
N LEU A 70 7.34 -6.95 7.81
CA LEU A 70 8.41 -6.14 8.42
C LEU A 70 8.83 -6.69 9.79
N ARG A 71 7.90 -7.30 10.53
CA ARG A 71 8.21 -8.03 11.76
C ARG A 71 8.99 -9.31 11.47
N MET A 72 8.63 -10.09 10.45
CA MET A 72 9.36 -11.32 10.08
C MET A 72 10.77 -11.05 9.55
N THR A 73 11.00 -9.99 8.77
CA THR A 73 12.34 -9.67 8.26
C THR A 73 13.27 -9.10 9.33
N LYS A 74 12.74 -8.47 10.38
CA LYS A 74 13.53 -8.01 11.53
C LYS A 74 13.98 -9.15 12.47
N THR A 75 13.32 -10.31 12.45
CA THR A 75 13.64 -11.44 13.34
C THR A 75 14.77 -12.33 12.80
N ILE A 76 15.22 -12.14 11.55
CA ILE A 76 16.33 -12.91 10.95
C ILE A 76 17.67 -12.17 11.10
N ARG A 77 17.92 -11.52 12.24
CA ARG A 77 19.21 -10.88 12.52
C ARG A 77 19.69 -11.17 13.91
#